data_AF-A0A9P4MXJ7-F1
#
_entry.id   AF-A0A9P4MXJ7-F1
#
_cell.length_a   1.000
_cell.length_b   1.000
_cell.length_c   1.000
_cell.angle_alpha   90.00
_cell.angle_beta   90.00
_cell.angle_gamma   90.00
#
_symmetry.space_group_name_H-M   'P 1'
#
loop_
_entity.id
_entity.type
_entity.pdbx_description
1 polymer ?
#
loop_
_entity_poly.entity_id
_entity_poly.type
_entity_poly.pdbx_seq_one_letter_code
_entity_poly.pdbx_strand_id
1 'polypeptide(L)'
;MAPLLSFIIPFLIYHVPLGYALPAPLAAAPPAQFTANPSVGGGGSQYKDSAHFRVYGVDSATADKTLGMLEAAHLCFVEQQGWRTPGLSWKTTTDGPYYKTNVYRVEASAMPGAAAQTWTDGDKGLSFLKIVNQYMTTPGVVVHEFGHSMHYSEKNWIDQTRTGAWWEPIANFIADLYIATPLCTTAKVTFNQATTGDTLIELKKVIGDSFQVLVDGTSGSGNYYQSWPFLSYITNNPDNYSGLGSQALLDMIRKYKIGSNETPLHSLERLLGGGVTIQNVVGRYWARMAFVDIGHVKARDMFERQRSGLNYANLDSNGNGRYTVKSARAPRYMGANIIPLRVTGTSIGVGITAGGQYTATLAIKASNGSVRYVDAVNGSVSANLGSGEEAMLVVANTPALVLYDPFSIPASVNQGLNYSIQLTGATA
;
A
#
# COMPACT_ATOMS: atom_id res chain seq x y z
N MET A 1 73.79 -39.49 -20.08
CA MET A 1 73.30 -39.64 -21.47
C MET A 1 71.79 -39.70 -21.43
N ALA A 2 71.15 -39.00 -22.37
CA ALA A 2 69.70 -38.79 -22.58
C ALA A 2 68.97 -37.84 -21.61
N PRO A 3 68.44 -36.68 -22.08
CA PRO A 3 67.44 -35.90 -21.38
C PRO A 3 66.02 -36.32 -21.80
N LEU A 4 65.08 -36.38 -20.84
CA LEU A 4 63.66 -36.51 -21.13
C LEU A 4 63.06 -35.14 -21.45
N LEU A 5 62.44 -35.03 -22.62
CA LEU A 5 61.64 -33.90 -23.05
C LEU A 5 60.40 -33.72 -22.15
N SER A 6 60.22 -32.52 -21.60
CA SER A 6 58.93 -32.06 -21.09
C SER A 6 58.13 -31.41 -22.22
N PHE A 7 56.96 -31.97 -22.53
CA PHE A 7 55.96 -31.36 -23.39
C PHE A 7 55.19 -30.30 -22.60
N ILE A 8 55.31 -29.03 -23.01
CA ILE A 8 54.42 -27.95 -22.59
C ILE A 8 53.30 -27.86 -23.63
N ILE A 9 52.06 -28.17 -23.22
CA ILE A 9 50.85 -27.93 -24.01
C ILE A 9 50.33 -26.53 -23.65
N PRO A 10 50.24 -25.57 -24.58
CA PRO A 10 49.59 -24.31 -24.32
C PRO A 10 48.07 -24.49 -24.43
N PHE A 11 47.34 -24.24 -23.35
CA PHE A 11 45.89 -24.03 -23.39
C PHE A 11 45.62 -22.70 -24.10
N LEU A 12 45.19 -22.74 -25.36
CA LEU A 12 44.57 -21.60 -26.04
C LEU A 12 43.15 -21.44 -25.48
N ILE A 13 42.94 -20.42 -24.64
CA ILE A 13 41.60 -19.97 -24.23
C ILE A 13 41.01 -19.18 -25.39
N TYR A 14 40.12 -19.79 -26.17
CA TYR A 14 39.25 -19.07 -27.09
C TYR A 14 38.26 -18.22 -26.29
N HIS A 15 38.48 -16.90 -26.25
CA HIS A 15 37.45 -15.95 -25.87
C HIS A 15 36.44 -15.87 -27.03
N VAL A 16 35.31 -16.56 -26.89
CA VAL A 16 34.13 -16.28 -27.72
C VAL A 16 33.55 -14.96 -27.20
N PRO A 17 33.51 -13.88 -28.01
CA PRO A 17 32.77 -12.69 -27.62
C PRO A 17 31.29 -13.08 -27.58
N LEU A 18 30.73 -13.15 -26.37
CA LEU A 18 29.28 -13.10 -26.17
C LEU A 18 28.81 -11.79 -26.80
N GLY A 19 28.16 -11.89 -27.97
CA GLY A 19 27.44 -10.79 -28.57
C GLY A 19 26.35 -10.36 -27.60
N TYR A 20 26.61 -9.30 -26.84
CA TYR A 20 25.55 -8.57 -26.15
C TYR A 20 24.59 -8.08 -27.23
N ALA A 21 23.33 -8.51 -27.15
CA ALA A 21 22.27 -7.90 -27.92
C ALA A 21 22.34 -6.38 -27.67
N LEU A 22 22.37 -5.60 -28.76
CA LEU A 22 22.27 -4.15 -28.67
C LEU A 22 21.03 -3.80 -27.83
N PRO A 23 21.11 -2.81 -26.93
CA PRO A 23 19.95 -2.38 -26.17
C PRO A 23 18.82 -2.04 -27.15
N ALA A 24 17.61 -2.51 -26.84
CA ALA A 24 16.41 -2.10 -27.56
C ALA A 24 16.39 -0.56 -27.64
N PRO A 25 15.94 0.04 -28.77
CA PRO A 25 15.86 1.49 -28.87
C PRO A 25 15.05 2.02 -27.68
N LEU A 26 15.62 2.99 -26.95
CA LEU A 26 14.92 3.71 -25.89
C LEU A 26 13.60 4.23 -26.45
N ALA A 27 12.48 3.87 -25.82
CA ALA A 27 11.17 4.43 -26.14
C ALA A 27 11.26 5.96 -26.19
N ALA A 28 10.60 6.58 -27.17
CA ALA A 28 10.64 8.03 -27.30
C ALA A 28 10.07 8.69 -26.04
N ALA A 29 10.73 9.74 -25.54
CA ALA A 29 10.23 10.48 -24.39
C ALA A 29 8.81 11.01 -24.67
N PRO A 30 7.86 10.92 -23.71
CA PRO A 30 6.54 11.50 -23.88
C PRO A 30 6.60 12.98 -24.27
N PRO A 31 5.68 13.48 -25.11
CA PRO A 31 5.64 14.88 -25.49
C PRO A 31 5.29 15.76 -24.28
N ALA A 32 5.88 16.95 -24.19
CA ALA A 32 5.60 17.90 -23.09
C ALA A 32 4.16 18.45 -23.09
N GLN A 33 3.39 18.20 -24.16
CA GLN A 33 1.99 18.58 -24.29
C GLN A 33 1.23 17.41 -24.90
N PHE A 34 0.22 16.92 -24.19
CA PHE A 34 -0.62 15.83 -24.69
C PHE A 34 -1.75 16.37 -25.57
N THR A 35 -2.24 15.52 -26.48
CA THR A 35 -3.31 15.89 -27.39
C THR A 35 -4.66 15.82 -26.68
N ALA A 36 -5.53 16.80 -26.88
CA ALA A 36 -6.88 16.73 -26.33
C ALA A 36 -7.66 15.54 -26.92
N ASN A 37 -8.43 14.83 -26.10
CA ASN A 37 -9.29 13.75 -26.56
C ASN A 37 -10.74 13.96 -26.08
N PRO A 38 -11.51 14.86 -26.72
CA PRO A 38 -12.89 15.15 -26.29
C PRO A 38 -13.84 13.97 -26.47
N SER A 39 -13.40 12.89 -27.15
CA SER A 39 -14.22 11.70 -27.39
C SER A 39 -14.26 10.72 -26.20
N VAL A 40 -13.37 10.87 -25.20
CA VAL A 40 -13.34 10.02 -24.00
C VAL A 40 -14.19 10.69 -22.91
N GLY A 41 -15.30 10.06 -22.53
CA GLY A 41 -16.26 10.63 -21.59
C GLY A 41 -17.35 11.45 -22.29
N GLY A 42 -17.82 12.53 -21.65
CA GLY A 42 -19.00 13.28 -22.09
C GLY A 42 -18.75 14.49 -23.00
N GLY A 43 -17.48 14.86 -23.24
CA GLY A 43 -17.13 16.07 -23.97
C GLY A 43 -17.61 17.37 -23.28
N GLY A 44 -17.62 18.49 -24.03
CA GLY A 44 -18.08 19.79 -23.53
C GLY A 44 -17.38 20.96 -24.21
N SER A 45 -18.04 22.12 -24.26
CA SER A 45 -17.52 23.34 -24.90
C SER A 45 -16.83 24.30 -23.92
N GLN A 46 -17.13 24.17 -22.62
CA GLN A 46 -16.47 24.96 -21.56
C GLN A 46 -15.41 24.10 -20.87
N TYR A 47 -14.15 24.36 -21.21
CA TYR A 47 -13.02 23.65 -20.64
C TYR A 47 -11.79 24.54 -20.48
N LYS A 48 -10.85 24.07 -19.67
CA LYS A 48 -9.50 24.61 -19.55
C LYS A 48 -8.48 23.49 -19.64
N ASP A 49 -7.39 23.74 -20.36
CA ASP A 49 -6.30 22.79 -20.56
C ASP A 49 -5.08 23.15 -19.71
N SER A 50 -4.36 22.13 -19.27
CA SER A 50 -2.96 22.17 -18.87
C SER A 50 -2.14 21.27 -19.81
N ALA A 51 -0.90 20.91 -19.49
CA ALA A 51 -0.06 20.05 -20.33
C ALA A 51 -0.66 18.65 -20.57
N HIS A 52 -1.10 18.02 -19.48
CA HIS A 52 -1.52 16.62 -19.45
C HIS A 52 -3.02 16.43 -19.15
N PHE A 53 -3.74 17.50 -18.82
CA PHE A 53 -5.13 17.42 -18.36
C PHE A 53 -6.05 18.43 -19.05
N ARG A 54 -7.34 18.09 -19.08
CA ARG A 54 -8.43 18.99 -19.48
C ARG A 54 -9.55 18.94 -18.46
N VAL A 55 -9.92 20.08 -17.90
CA VAL A 55 -11.01 20.21 -16.92
C VAL A 55 -12.23 20.86 -17.58
N TYR A 56 -13.43 20.29 -17.39
CA TYR A 56 -14.69 20.75 -17.95
C TYR A 56 -15.66 21.25 -16.87
N GLY A 57 -16.46 22.26 -17.23
CA GLY A 57 -17.70 22.62 -16.50
C GLY A 57 -17.50 23.36 -15.17
N VAL A 58 -16.37 24.05 -14.98
CA VAL A 58 -16.11 24.92 -13.82
C VAL A 58 -15.60 26.28 -14.26
N ASP A 59 -15.63 27.25 -13.34
CA ASP A 59 -14.99 28.54 -13.54
C ASP A 59 -13.46 28.41 -13.66
N SER A 60 -12.81 29.46 -14.19
CA SER A 60 -11.36 29.44 -14.45
C SER A 60 -10.53 29.24 -13.18
N ALA A 61 -10.93 29.81 -12.04
CA ALA A 61 -10.13 29.74 -10.82
C ALA A 61 -10.19 28.33 -10.19
N THR A 62 -11.35 27.69 -10.24
CA THR A 62 -11.52 26.28 -9.87
C THR A 62 -10.72 25.39 -10.81
N ALA A 63 -10.81 25.61 -12.13
CA ALA A 63 -10.01 24.86 -13.11
C ALA A 63 -8.50 24.98 -12.85
N ASP A 64 -7.99 26.19 -12.58
CA ASP A 64 -6.57 26.42 -12.31
C ASP A 64 -6.06 25.64 -11.10
N LYS A 65 -6.85 25.61 -10.02
CA LYS A 65 -6.52 24.83 -8.83
C LYS A 65 -6.54 23.33 -9.10
N THR A 66 -7.57 22.83 -9.79
CA THR A 66 -7.67 21.41 -10.15
C THR A 66 -6.50 20.98 -11.05
N LEU A 67 -6.21 21.76 -12.09
CA LEU A 67 -5.11 21.48 -13.03
C LEU A 67 -3.76 21.54 -12.33
N GLY A 68 -3.52 22.54 -11.46
CA GLY A 68 -2.27 22.64 -10.69
C GLY A 68 -2.01 21.43 -9.78
N MET A 69 -3.05 20.90 -9.14
CA MET A 69 -2.94 19.66 -8.35
C MET A 69 -2.59 18.45 -9.22
N LEU A 70 -3.28 18.28 -10.35
CA LEU A 70 -3.08 17.15 -11.25
C LEU A 70 -1.72 17.19 -11.95
N GLU A 71 -1.25 18.35 -12.38
CA GLU A 71 0.09 18.52 -12.95
C GLU A 71 1.20 18.24 -11.91
N ALA A 72 1.02 18.68 -10.66
CA ALA A 72 1.94 18.30 -9.58
C ALA A 72 1.94 16.79 -9.33
N ALA A 73 0.77 16.14 -9.36
CA ALA A 73 0.65 14.69 -9.19
C ALA A 73 1.27 13.93 -10.38
N HIS A 74 1.09 14.41 -11.61
CA HIS A 74 1.71 13.84 -12.81
C HIS A 74 3.23 13.92 -12.73
N LEU A 75 3.78 15.11 -12.50
CA LEU A 75 5.23 15.30 -12.36
C LEU A 75 5.80 14.41 -11.24
N CYS A 76 5.12 14.32 -10.09
CA CYS A 76 5.56 13.45 -9.00
C CYS A 76 5.51 11.97 -9.37
N PHE A 77 4.33 11.43 -9.67
CA PHE A 77 4.14 9.98 -9.75
C PHE A 77 4.54 9.41 -11.11
N VAL A 78 4.18 10.07 -12.21
CA VAL A 78 4.47 9.59 -13.56
C VAL A 78 5.93 9.83 -13.90
N GLU A 79 6.38 11.08 -13.80
CA GLU A 79 7.73 11.46 -14.28
C GLU A 79 8.83 11.09 -13.29
N GLN A 80 8.62 11.28 -11.98
CA GLN A 80 9.67 11.03 -10.97
C GLN A 80 9.60 9.63 -10.35
N GLN A 81 8.39 9.07 -10.12
CA GLN A 81 8.25 7.72 -9.52
C GLN A 81 8.08 6.59 -10.55
N GLY A 82 7.86 6.93 -11.82
CA GLY A 82 7.82 5.97 -12.92
C GLY A 82 6.49 5.21 -13.07
N TRP A 83 5.39 5.74 -12.54
CA TRP A 83 4.05 5.24 -12.89
C TRP A 83 3.79 5.43 -14.38
N ARG A 84 3.09 4.48 -14.99
CA ARG A 84 2.67 4.66 -16.38
C ARG A 84 1.67 5.81 -16.48
N THR A 85 1.82 6.65 -17.52
CA THR A 85 0.94 7.80 -17.71
C THR A 85 -0.49 7.37 -18.09
N PRO A 86 -1.54 7.93 -17.46
CA PRO A 86 -2.92 7.71 -17.90
C PRO A 86 -3.25 8.27 -19.28
N GLY A 87 -2.39 9.17 -19.79
CA GLY A 87 -2.57 9.73 -21.13
C GLY A 87 -2.26 8.74 -22.25
N LEU A 88 -1.66 7.58 -21.95
CA LEU A 88 -1.37 6.55 -22.94
C LEU A 88 -2.37 5.41 -22.77
N SER A 89 -3.00 4.98 -23.87
CA SER A 89 -3.92 3.84 -23.86
C SER A 89 -3.21 2.59 -23.36
N TRP A 90 -3.81 1.83 -22.44
CA TRP A 90 -3.22 0.55 -22.03
C TRP A 90 -3.18 -0.48 -23.16
N LYS A 91 -3.91 -0.25 -24.26
CA LYS A 91 -3.89 -1.09 -25.46
C LYS A 91 -2.63 -0.88 -26.31
N THR A 92 -1.84 0.16 -26.04
CA THR A 92 -0.58 0.42 -26.74
C THR A 92 0.62 0.16 -25.81
N THR A 93 1.67 -0.44 -26.38
CA THR A 93 2.72 -1.06 -25.57
C THR A 93 3.80 -0.11 -25.09
N THR A 94 4.03 1.06 -25.73
CA THR A 94 4.97 2.10 -25.22
C THR A 94 4.89 3.42 -25.97
N ASP A 95 4.47 3.42 -27.23
CA ASP A 95 4.47 4.63 -28.06
C ASP A 95 3.04 5.12 -28.29
N GLY A 96 2.91 6.44 -28.45
CA GLY A 96 1.65 7.19 -28.47
C GLY A 96 0.60 6.72 -29.48
N PRO A 97 -0.52 7.46 -29.61
CA PRO A 97 -0.70 8.85 -29.20
C PRO A 97 -0.90 9.06 -27.70
N TYR A 98 -0.42 10.20 -27.19
CA TYR A 98 -0.60 10.65 -25.82
C TYR A 98 -1.77 11.64 -25.74
N TYR A 99 -2.70 11.38 -24.85
CA TYR A 99 -3.94 12.13 -24.68
C TYR A 99 -4.03 12.80 -23.32
N LYS A 100 -4.61 14.00 -23.27
CA LYS A 100 -4.94 14.65 -22.00
C LYS A 100 -5.98 13.79 -21.26
N THR A 101 -5.79 13.63 -19.96
CA THR A 101 -6.82 13.01 -19.10
C THR A 101 -7.96 14.02 -18.89
N ASN A 102 -9.19 13.64 -19.24
CA ASN A 102 -10.35 14.49 -19.06
C ASN A 102 -10.88 14.44 -17.62
N VAL A 103 -11.27 15.59 -17.09
CA VAL A 103 -11.85 15.77 -15.75
C VAL A 103 -13.15 16.54 -15.87
N TYR A 104 -14.26 15.90 -15.51
CA TYR A 104 -15.59 16.47 -15.61
C TYR A 104 -16.12 16.85 -14.25
N ARG A 105 -16.49 18.11 -14.08
CA ARG A 105 -17.32 18.49 -12.95
C ARG A 105 -18.73 17.95 -13.14
N VAL A 106 -19.27 17.34 -12.09
CA VAL A 106 -20.65 16.86 -12.04
C VAL A 106 -21.39 17.43 -10.84
N GLU A 107 -22.72 17.43 -10.91
CA GLU A 107 -23.57 17.77 -9.76
C GLU A 107 -23.60 16.62 -8.76
N ALA A 108 -23.74 16.94 -7.46
CA ALA A 108 -23.87 15.93 -6.41
C ALA A 108 -25.08 15.00 -6.64
N SER A 109 -26.16 15.51 -7.23
CA SER A 109 -27.34 14.73 -7.58
C SER A 109 -27.09 13.67 -8.66
N ALA A 110 -26.06 13.84 -9.49
CA ALA A 110 -25.68 12.87 -10.52
C ALA A 110 -24.80 11.75 -9.98
N MET A 111 -24.22 11.91 -8.78
CA MET A 111 -23.40 10.91 -8.10
C MET A 111 -23.73 10.86 -6.60
N PRO A 112 -24.95 10.43 -6.23
CA PRO A 112 -25.37 10.44 -4.83
C PRO A 112 -24.47 9.55 -3.98
N GLY A 113 -23.93 10.11 -2.89
CA GLY A 113 -23.07 9.41 -1.95
C GLY A 113 -21.60 9.27 -2.37
N ALA A 114 -21.19 9.85 -3.50
CA ALA A 114 -19.80 9.82 -3.97
C ALA A 114 -19.22 11.23 -4.13
N ALA A 115 -17.95 11.42 -3.76
CA ALA A 115 -17.23 12.68 -3.97
C ALA A 115 -16.68 12.79 -5.40
N ALA A 116 -16.23 11.67 -5.94
CA ALA A 116 -15.73 11.53 -7.29
C ALA A 116 -15.82 10.06 -7.74
N GLN A 117 -15.58 9.81 -9.02
CA GLN A 117 -15.43 8.48 -9.61
C GLN A 117 -14.51 8.54 -10.82
N THR A 118 -13.63 7.54 -10.94
CA THR A 118 -12.86 7.29 -12.15
C THR A 118 -13.64 6.36 -13.06
N TRP A 119 -13.87 6.83 -14.28
CA TRP A 119 -14.55 6.07 -15.33
C TRP A 119 -13.55 5.65 -16.39
N THR A 120 -13.89 4.62 -17.15
CA THR A 120 -13.03 4.05 -18.17
C THR A 120 -13.75 3.99 -19.52
N ASP A 121 -13.01 4.27 -20.58
CA ASP A 121 -13.39 3.96 -21.96
C ASP A 121 -12.62 2.67 -22.33
N GLY A 122 -13.30 1.53 -22.17
CA GLY A 122 -12.70 0.21 -22.41
C GLY A 122 -12.31 -0.01 -23.88
N ASP A 123 -12.99 0.66 -24.82
CA ASP A 123 -12.70 0.57 -26.24
C ASP A 123 -11.41 1.30 -26.59
N LYS A 124 -11.17 2.46 -25.97
CA LYS A 124 -9.94 3.24 -26.16
C LYS A 124 -8.83 2.89 -25.19
N GLY A 125 -9.13 2.14 -24.14
CA GLY A 125 -8.18 1.79 -23.08
C GLY A 125 -7.68 3.01 -22.29
N LEU A 126 -8.55 4.01 -22.09
CA LEU A 126 -8.25 5.26 -21.38
C LEU A 126 -9.21 5.46 -20.22
N SER A 127 -8.81 6.26 -19.22
CA SER A 127 -9.69 6.68 -18.12
C SER A 127 -10.03 8.16 -18.20
N PHE A 128 -11.05 8.57 -17.45
CA PHE A 128 -11.43 9.96 -17.22
C PHE A 128 -12.05 10.11 -15.84
N LEU A 129 -12.01 11.33 -15.30
CA LEU A 129 -12.46 11.59 -13.93
C LEU A 129 -13.81 12.31 -13.95
N LYS A 130 -14.71 11.93 -13.04
CA LYS A 130 -15.91 12.70 -12.70
C LYS A 130 -15.81 13.13 -11.25
N ILE A 131 -15.90 14.42 -10.97
CA ILE A 131 -15.70 14.97 -9.63
C ILE A 131 -16.87 15.89 -9.29
N VAL A 132 -17.49 15.69 -8.13
CA VAL A 132 -18.57 16.56 -7.66
C VAL A 132 -18.01 17.95 -7.40
N ASN A 133 -18.75 18.98 -7.82
CA ASN A 133 -18.32 20.39 -7.81
C ASN A 133 -17.54 20.83 -6.55
N GLN A 134 -18.06 20.51 -5.37
CA GLN A 134 -17.47 20.95 -4.09
C GLN A 134 -16.09 20.32 -3.78
N TYR A 135 -15.71 19.25 -4.48
CA TYR A 135 -14.46 18.52 -4.27
C TYR A 135 -13.43 18.74 -5.40
N MET A 136 -13.75 19.57 -6.40
CA MET A 136 -12.86 19.89 -7.53
C MET A 136 -11.49 20.44 -7.08
N THR A 137 -11.41 21.03 -5.89
CA THR A 137 -10.17 21.58 -5.32
C THR A 137 -9.72 20.84 -4.06
N THR A 138 -10.17 19.60 -3.86
CA THR A 138 -9.82 18.77 -2.70
C THR A 138 -8.76 17.74 -3.10
N PRO A 139 -7.48 17.88 -2.67
CA PRO A 139 -6.41 16.98 -3.08
C PRO A 139 -6.70 15.51 -2.80
N GLY A 140 -7.28 15.21 -1.63
CA GLY A 140 -7.63 13.84 -1.23
C GLY A 140 -8.68 13.17 -2.12
N VAL A 141 -9.43 13.93 -2.90
CA VAL A 141 -10.40 13.41 -3.88
C VAL A 141 -9.78 13.40 -5.27
N VAL A 142 -9.26 14.54 -5.74
CA VAL A 142 -8.74 14.68 -7.10
C VAL A 142 -7.54 13.75 -7.35
N VAL A 143 -6.59 13.68 -6.42
CA VAL A 143 -5.39 12.85 -6.57
C VAL A 143 -5.71 11.37 -6.33
N HIS A 144 -6.72 11.06 -5.51
CA HIS A 144 -7.24 9.69 -5.36
C HIS A 144 -7.74 9.15 -6.71
N GLU A 145 -8.60 9.91 -7.40
CA GLU A 145 -9.10 9.52 -8.73
C GLU A 145 -7.99 9.46 -9.78
N PHE A 146 -7.00 10.35 -9.70
CA PHE A 146 -5.81 10.23 -10.55
C PHE A 146 -5.02 8.95 -10.26
N GLY A 147 -4.97 8.49 -9.00
CA GLY A 147 -4.42 7.20 -8.60
C GLY A 147 -5.12 6.01 -9.27
N HIS A 148 -6.46 6.00 -9.30
CA HIS A 148 -7.23 5.02 -10.08
C HIS A 148 -6.87 5.04 -11.56
N SER A 149 -6.71 6.23 -12.15
CA SER A 149 -6.32 6.39 -13.56
C SER A 149 -4.91 5.86 -13.85
N MET A 150 -3.94 6.11 -12.97
CA MET A 150 -2.57 5.57 -13.10
C MET A 150 -2.58 4.04 -12.99
N HIS A 151 -3.28 3.50 -11.99
CA HIS A 151 -3.46 2.07 -11.84
C HIS A 151 -4.13 1.42 -13.06
N TYR A 152 -5.19 2.04 -13.59
CA TYR A 152 -5.86 1.57 -14.79
C TYR A 152 -4.93 1.48 -16.01
N SER A 153 -4.01 2.45 -16.13
CA SER A 153 -3.06 2.50 -17.24
C SER A 153 -2.05 1.34 -17.23
N GLU A 154 -1.74 0.74 -16.08
CA GLU A 154 -0.81 -0.39 -15.94
C GLU A 154 -1.38 -1.74 -16.45
N LYS A 155 -2.70 -1.83 -16.67
CA LYS A 155 -3.47 -3.00 -17.19
C LYS A 155 -3.43 -4.32 -16.41
N ASN A 156 -2.32 -4.69 -15.79
CA ASN A 156 -2.07 -6.07 -15.35
C ASN A 156 -3.07 -6.59 -14.31
N TRP A 157 -3.66 -5.68 -13.52
CA TRP A 157 -4.67 -6.01 -12.51
C TRP A 157 -6.10 -5.82 -13.03
N ILE A 158 -6.28 -5.34 -14.25
CA ILE A 158 -7.59 -5.19 -14.88
C ILE A 158 -8.11 -6.57 -15.32
N ASP A 159 -9.43 -6.76 -15.21
CA ASP A 159 -10.11 -8.04 -15.49
C ASP A 159 -9.69 -9.18 -14.55
N GLN A 160 -9.20 -8.84 -13.35
CA GLN A 160 -8.82 -9.77 -12.29
C GLN A 160 -9.69 -9.51 -11.05
N THR A 161 -10.77 -10.26 -10.85
CA THR A 161 -11.72 -10.03 -9.72
C THR A 161 -11.01 -9.88 -8.37
N ARG A 162 -9.99 -10.70 -8.10
CA ARG A 162 -9.30 -10.73 -6.80
C ARG A 162 -8.36 -9.54 -6.53
N THR A 163 -8.13 -8.69 -7.52
CA THR A 163 -7.39 -7.43 -7.35
C THR A 163 -8.34 -6.26 -7.11
N GLY A 164 -9.64 -6.38 -7.41
CA GLY A 164 -10.56 -5.26 -7.50
C GLY A 164 -10.68 -4.45 -6.20
N ALA A 165 -10.72 -5.11 -5.03
CA ALA A 165 -10.79 -4.36 -3.76
C ALA A 165 -9.50 -3.59 -3.41
N TRP A 166 -8.38 -3.87 -4.10
CA TRP A 166 -7.12 -3.17 -3.88
C TRP A 166 -7.01 -1.84 -4.61
N TRP A 167 -7.95 -1.52 -5.49
CA TRP A 167 -7.94 -0.26 -6.22
C TRP A 167 -8.15 0.94 -5.27
N GLU A 168 -9.09 0.85 -4.33
CA GLU A 168 -9.35 1.95 -3.38
C GLU A 168 -8.18 2.19 -2.41
N PRO A 169 -7.55 1.15 -1.80
CA PRO A 169 -6.34 1.35 -1.01
C PRO A 169 -5.20 1.96 -1.81
N ILE A 170 -5.01 1.58 -3.09
CA ILE A 170 -4.00 2.18 -3.96
C ILE A 170 -4.27 3.66 -4.19
N ALA A 171 -5.51 4.02 -4.54
CA ALA A 171 -5.89 5.40 -4.77
C ALA A 171 -5.73 6.26 -3.50
N ASN A 172 -6.13 5.75 -2.34
CA ASN A 172 -5.89 6.41 -1.04
C ASN A 172 -4.42 6.52 -0.68
N PHE A 173 -3.62 5.48 -0.94
CA PHE A 173 -2.18 5.51 -0.73
C PHE A 173 -1.52 6.62 -1.56
N ILE A 174 -1.86 6.72 -2.84
CA ILE A 174 -1.33 7.75 -3.75
C ILE A 174 -1.73 9.15 -3.28
N ALA A 175 -2.99 9.35 -2.91
CA ALA A 175 -3.47 10.62 -2.38
C ALA A 175 -2.77 10.99 -1.06
N ASP A 176 -2.62 10.04 -0.14
CA ASP A 176 -1.95 10.26 1.14
C ASP A 176 -0.46 10.60 0.94
N LEU A 177 0.25 9.88 0.06
CA LEU A 177 1.63 10.19 -0.30
C LEU A 177 1.77 11.64 -0.81
N TYR A 178 0.87 12.07 -1.69
CA TYR A 178 0.88 13.43 -2.23
C TYR A 178 0.68 14.49 -1.14
N ILE A 179 -0.25 14.25 -0.21
CA ILE A 179 -0.67 15.22 0.81
C ILE A 179 0.31 15.28 1.97
N ALA A 180 0.61 14.12 2.56
CA ALA A 180 1.13 13.99 3.91
C ALA A 180 2.62 13.62 3.98
N THR A 181 3.27 13.41 2.83
CA THR A 181 4.69 13.03 2.77
C THR A 181 5.50 14.04 1.96
N PRO A 182 6.83 14.11 2.16
CA PRO A 182 7.67 15.01 1.38
C PRO A 182 7.86 14.58 -0.08
N LEU A 183 7.40 13.38 -0.48
CA LEU A 183 7.66 12.76 -1.79
C LEU A 183 7.38 13.70 -2.95
N CYS A 184 6.23 14.37 -2.95
CA CYS A 184 5.81 15.27 -4.02
C CYS A 184 6.13 16.75 -3.77
N THR A 185 6.97 17.09 -2.78
CA THR A 185 7.21 18.50 -2.40
C THR A 185 7.71 19.34 -3.57
N THR A 186 8.72 18.85 -4.31
CA THR A 186 9.28 19.57 -5.46
C THR A 186 8.21 19.83 -6.50
N ALA A 187 7.43 18.81 -6.88
CA ALA A 187 6.36 18.95 -7.85
C ALA A 187 5.26 19.91 -7.38
N LYS A 188 4.87 19.84 -6.09
CA LYS A 188 3.88 20.73 -5.49
C LYS A 188 4.35 22.20 -5.51
N VAL A 189 5.63 22.47 -5.25
CA VAL A 189 6.20 23.82 -5.37
C VAL A 189 6.13 24.33 -6.80
N THR A 190 6.49 23.51 -7.79
CA THR A 190 6.45 23.89 -9.22
C THR A 190 5.08 24.39 -9.66
N PHE A 191 4.00 23.81 -9.12
CA PHE A 191 2.62 24.16 -9.47
C PHE A 191 1.89 24.95 -8.38
N ASN A 192 2.60 25.59 -7.45
CA ASN A 192 2.04 26.42 -6.37
C ASN A 192 0.98 25.70 -5.49
N GLN A 193 1.22 24.43 -5.19
CA GLN A 193 0.35 23.60 -4.34
C GLN A 193 0.87 23.51 -2.90
N ALA A 194 -0.02 23.20 -1.95
CA ALA A 194 0.33 23.07 -0.54
C ALA A 194 1.34 21.92 -0.32
N THR A 195 2.46 22.22 0.33
CA THR A 195 3.54 21.24 0.54
C THR A 195 3.30 20.32 1.74
N THR A 196 2.37 20.68 2.62
CA THR A 196 2.01 19.91 3.81
C THR A 196 0.50 19.67 3.90
N GLY A 197 0.14 18.58 4.56
CA GLY A 197 -1.22 18.24 4.91
C GLY A 197 -1.26 17.13 5.96
N ASP A 198 -2.45 16.84 6.45
CA ASP A 198 -2.68 15.70 7.34
C ASP A 198 -2.85 14.42 6.52
N THR A 199 -2.41 13.31 7.09
CA THR A 199 -2.62 11.97 6.52
C THR A 199 -4.11 11.60 6.50
N LEU A 200 -4.49 10.79 5.53
CA LEU A 200 -5.80 10.20 5.34
C LEU A 200 -6.03 8.96 6.22
N ILE A 201 -5.13 8.66 7.17
CA ILE A 201 -5.22 7.44 7.97
C ILE A 201 -6.42 7.47 8.93
N GLU A 202 -7.21 6.41 8.91
CA GLU A 202 -8.36 6.25 9.80
C GLU A 202 -8.02 5.27 10.94
N LEU A 203 -7.26 5.72 11.94
CA LEU A 203 -6.72 4.86 13.00
C LEU A 203 -7.77 4.08 13.79
N LYS A 204 -8.95 4.66 13.99
CA LYS A 204 -10.08 3.96 14.64
C LYS A 204 -10.48 2.71 13.86
N LYS A 205 -10.43 2.75 12.52
CA LYS A 205 -10.71 1.59 11.68
C LYS A 205 -9.48 0.69 11.58
N VAL A 206 -8.31 1.23 11.23
CA VAL A 206 -7.10 0.43 10.98
C VAL A 206 -6.62 -0.34 12.21
N ILE A 207 -6.60 0.32 13.38
CA ILE A 207 -6.18 -0.31 14.65
C ILE A 207 -7.38 -0.90 15.38
N GLY A 208 -8.49 -0.15 15.47
CA GLY A 208 -9.68 -0.61 16.21
C GLY A 208 -10.35 -1.84 15.60
N ASP A 209 -10.25 -2.03 14.28
CA ASP A 209 -10.73 -3.20 13.54
C ASP A 209 -9.57 -4.01 12.92
N SER A 210 -8.35 -3.94 13.47
CA SER A 210 -7.18 -4.66 12.94
C SER A 210 -7.37 -6.17 12.82
N PHE A 211 -8.33 -6.73 13.55
CA PHE A 211 -8.68 -8.15 13.52
C PHE A 211 -9.42 -8.59 12.25
N GLN A 212 -9.93 -7.64 11.44
CA GLN A 212 -10.59 -7.95 10.17
C GLN A 212 -9.59 -8.47 9.13
N VAL A 213 -10.10 -8.96 8.00
CA VAL A 213 -9.26 -9.38 6.86
C VAL A 213 -8.46 -8.17 6.37
N LEU A 214 -7.18 -8.35 6.04
CA LEU A 214 -6.28 -7.22 5.70
C LEU A 214 -6.83 -6.34 4.56
N VAL A 215 -7.46 -6.96 3.54
CA VAL A 215 -8.19 -6.24 2.49
C VAL A 215 -9.56 -6.86 2.33
N ASP A 216 -10.57 -6.09 2.73
CA ASP A 216 -11.99 -6.46 2.76
C ASP A 216 -12.81 -5.36 2.08
N GLY A 217 -13.31 -5.68 0.88
CA GLY A 217 -14.17 -4.82 0.06
C GLY A 217 -15.65 -4.90 0.44
N THR A 218 -16.03 -5.60 1.51
CA THR A 218 -17.42 -5.72 1.93
C THR A 218 -18.01 -4.35 2.25
N SER A 219 -19.09 -3.99 1.55
CA SER A 219 -19.75 -2.69 1.69
C SER A 219 -20.17 -2.40 3.13
N GLY A 220 -19.83 -1.22 3.63
CA GLY A 220 -20.24 -0.72 4.95
C GLY A 220 -19.49 -1.30 6.16
N SER A 221 -18.76 -2.42 6.03
CA SER A 221 -18.10 -3.07 7.16
C SER A 221 -16.62 -3.39 6.97
N GLY A 222 -16.17 -3.56 5.73
CA GLY A 222 -14.78 -3.88 5.40
C GLY A 222 -13.83 -2.70 5.60
N ASN A 223 -12.55 -2.92 5.34
CA ASN A 223 -11.48 -1.91 5.38
C ASN A 223 -11.07 -1.50 3.95
N TYR A 224 -12.08 -1.37 3.07
CA TYR A 224 -11.93 -1.17 1.64
C TYR A 224 -11.06 0.03 1.28
N TYR A 225 -11.17 1.14 2.03
CA TYR A 225 -10.35 2.33 1.83
C TYR A 225 -9.14 2.38 2.77
N GLN A 226 -9.22 1.71 3.92
CA GLN A 226 -8.36 1.94 5.07
C GLN A 226 -7.15 1.01 5.13
N SER A 227 -7.05 -0.01 4.27
CA SER A 227 -5.92 -0.95 4.25
C SER A 227 -4.62 -0.39 3.62
N TRP A 228 -4.66 0.84 3.10
CA TRP A 228 -3.50 1.50 2.48
C TRP A 228 -2.23 1.61 3.34
N PRO A 229 -2.26 1.66 4.70
CA PRO A 229 -1.02 1.70 5.48
C PRO A 229 -0.12 0.48 5.26
N PHE A 230 -0.68 -0.66 4.82
CA PHE A 230 0.11 -1.80 4.38
C PHE A 230 0.94 -1.46 3.13
N LEU A 231 0.37 -0.72 2.18
CA LEU A 231 1.08 -0.22 1.00
C LEU A 231 2.21 0.74 1.40
N SER A 232 1.96 1.65 2.35
CA SER A 232 3.02 2.50 2.89
C SER A 232 4.13 1.72 3.58
N TYR A 233 3.80 0.67 4.33
CA TYR A 233 4.79 -0.18 4.96
C TYR A 233 5.71 -0.85 3.94
N ILE A 234 5.15 -1.49 2.90
CA ILE A 234 5.96 -2.16 1.87
C ILE A 234 6.73 -1.15 1.00
N THR A 235 6.22 0.07 0.82
CA THR A 235 6.92 1.13 0.07
C THR A 235 8.06 1.73 0.87
N ASN A 236 7.85 2.04 2.14
CA ASN A 236 8.87 2.65 2.99
C ASN A 236 9.93 1.64 3.45
N ASN A 237 9.56 0.36 3.51
CA ASN A 237 10.44 -0.77 3.85
C ASN A 237 11.31 -0.54 5.09
N PRO A 238 10.74 -0.18 6.26
CA PRO A 238 11.53 0.15 7.46
C PRO A 238 12.32 -1.04 8.02
N ASP A 239 12.04 -2.26 7.54
CA ASP A 239 12.71 -3.51 7.92
C ASP A 239 13.76 -3.98 6.90
N ASN A 240 13.95 -3.23 5.80
CA ASN A 240 14.90 -3.55 4.72
C ASN A 240 14.72 -4.95 4.12
N TYR A 241 13.48 -5.42 3.97
CA TYR A 241 13.21 -6.68 3.28
C TYR A 241 13.51 -6.56 1.79
N SER A 242 14.20 -7.55 1.24
CA SER A 242 14.52 -7.62 -0.18
C SER A 242 13.24 -7.73 -1.01
N GLY A 243 13.16 -6.96 -2.09
CA GLY A 243 11.97 -6.87 -2.95
C GLY A 243 10.95 -5.81 -2.54
N LEU A 244 11.10 -5.21 -1.34
CA LEU A 244 10.30 -4.08 -0.88
C LEU A 244 11.03 -2.74 -1.11
N GLY A 245 10.30 -1.62 -1.02
CA GLY A 245 10.84 -0.27 -1.26
C GLY A 245 9.95 0.56 -2.18
N SER A 246 10.47 1.70 -2.66
CA SER A 246 9.70 2.69 -3.44
C SER A 246 9.00 2.11 -4.67
N GLN A 247 9.54 1.05 -5.26
CA GLN A 247 8.99 0.36 -6.43
C GLN A 247 8.10 -0.84 -6.11
N ALA A 248 7.93 -1.23 -4.83
CA ALA A 248 7.24 -2.47 -4.44
C ALA A 248 5.83 -2.57 -5.02
N LEU A 249 5.03 -1.50 -4.93
CA LEU A 249 3.66 -1.50 -5.47
C LEU A 249 3.64 -1.62 -7.00
N LEU A 250 4.49 -0.86 -7.70
CA LEU A 250 4.58 -0.94 -9.16
C LEU A 250 5.06 -2.32 -9.61
N ASP A 251 6.03 -2.91 -8.91
CA ASP A 251 6.51 -4.26 -9.16
C ASP A 251 5.42 -5.30 -8.89
N MET A 252 4.60 -5.14 -7.84
CA MET A 252 3.46 -6.02 -7.58
C MET A 252 2.45 -6.00 -8.73
N ILE A 253 2.23 -4.83 -9.34
CA ILE A 253 1.34 -4.67 -10.49
C ILE A 253 1.98 -5.27 -11.75
N ARG A 254 3.22 -4.88 -12.06
CA ARG A 254 3.91 -5.21 -13.31
C ARG A 254 4.36 -6.67 -13.38
N LYS A 255 4.68 -7.29 -12.25
CA LYS A 255 5.09 -8.71 -12.14
C LYS A 255 3.93 -9.63 -11.71
N TYR A 256 2.71 -9.11 -11.69
CA TYR A 256 1.50 -9.91 -11.51
C TYR A 256 1.38 -10.94 -12.64
N LYS A 257 0.97 -12.17 -12.29
CA LYS A 257 0.77 -13.22 -13.29
C LYS A 257 -0.56 -12.98 -14.00
N ILE A 258 -0.53 -12.33 -15.16
CA ILE A 258 -1.70 -12.01 -15.97
C ILE A 258 -2.58 -13.26 -16.18
N GLY A 259 -3.89 -13.12 -15.98
CA GLY A 259 -4.87 -14.21 -16.15
C GLY A 259 -4.90 -15.24 -15.01
N SER A 260 -4.03 -15.13 -14.00
CA SER A 260 -4.05 -16.04 -12.84
C SER A 260 -5.22 -15.81 -11.90
N ASN A 261 -5.79 -14.59 -11.91
CA ASN A 261 -6.76 -14.10 -10.93
C ASN A 261 -6.28 -14.36 -9.48
N GLU A 262 -4.98 -14.26 -9.21
CA GLU A 262 -4.44 -14.39 -7.85
C GLU A 262 -4.71 -13.13 -7.02
N THR A 263 -4.53 -13.21 -5.70
CA THR A 263 -4.58 -11.99 -4.87
C THR A 263 -3.25 -11.24 -4.98
N PRO A 264 -3.23 -9.90 -4.83
CA PRO A 264 -1.98 -9.12 -4.82
C PRO A 264 -0.89 -9.61 -3.85
N LEU A 265 -1.27 -10.28 -2.76
CA LEU A 265 -0.31 -10.89 -1.83
C LEU A 265 0.54 -12.00 -2.46
N HIS A 266 0.02 -12.73 -3.46
CA HIS A 266 0.81 -13.71 -4.22
C HIS A 266 1.84 -13.04 -5.12
N SER A 267 1.48 -11.89 -5.71
CA SER A 267 2.43 -11.09 -6.48
C SER A 267 3.53 -10.56 -5.59
N LEU A 268 3.17 -10.03 -4.41
CA LEU A 268 4.13 -9.57 -3.41
C LEU A 268 5.06 -10.70 -2.94
N GLU A 269 4.54 -11.88 -2.65
CA GLU A 269 5.35 -13.04 -2.24
C GLU A 269 6.46 -13.37 -3.25
N ARG A 270 6.19 -13.25 -4.55
CA ARG A 270 7.22 -13.49 -5.60
C ARG A 270 8.30 -12.41 -5.66
N LEU A 271 8.03 -11.20 -5.17
CA LEU A 271 9.04 -10.14 -5.11
C LEU A 271 10.03 -10.38 -3.97
N LEU A 272 9.60 -11.06 -2.92
CA LEU A 272 10.39 -11.24 -1.71
C LEU A 272 11.61 -12.12 -1.97
N GLY A 273 12.75 -11.70 -1.44
CA GLY A 273 14.00 -12.44 -1.47
C GLY A 273 14.45 -12.90 -0.08
N GLY A 274 15.56 -13.64 -0.04
CA GLY A 274 16.26 -13.95 1.22
C GLY A 274 15.50 -14.88 2.18
N GLY A 275 14.55 -15.68 1.67
CA GLY A 275 13.74 -16.59 2.49
C GLY A 275 12.65 -15.90 3.32
N VAL A 276 12.43 -14.59 3.12
CA VAL A 276 11.32 -13.85 3.74
C VAL A 276 10.01 -14.28 3.08
N THR A 277 9.04 -14.69 3.90
CA THR A 277 7.70 -15.05 3.43
C THR A 277 6.74 -13.86 3.54
N ILE A 278 5.63 -13.90 2.82
CA ILE A 278 4.57 -12.89 2.97
C ILE A 278 3.99 -12.86 4.40
N GLN A 279 3.98 -14.00 5.09
CA GLN A 279 3.58 -14.10 6.49
C GLN A 279 4.52 -13.29 7.39
N ASN A 280 5.83 -13.30 7.13
CA ASN A 280 6.78 -12.45 7.86
C ASN A 280 6.50 -10.95 7.62
N VAL A 281 6.24 -10.57 6.37
CA VAL A 281 5.95 -9.17 6.00
C VAL A 281 4.66 -8.67 6.65
N VAL A 282 3.58 -9.46 6.60
CA VAL A 282 2.29 -9.10 7.24
C VAL A 282 2.43 -9.06 8.76
N GLY A 283 3.11 -10.04 9.36
CA GLY A 283 3.36 -10.06 10.80
C GLY A 283 4.13 -8.82 11.28
N ARG A 284 5.21 -8.48 10.57
CA ARG A 284 6.02 -7.30 10.88
C ARG A 284 5.29 -5.99 10.60
N TYR A 285 4.49 -5.90 9.54
CA TYR A 285 3.59 -4.77 9.29
C TYR A 285 2.72 -4.50 10.53
N TRP A 286 2.01 -5.51 11.03
CA TRP A 286 1.17 -5.35 12.22
C TRP A 286 1.97 -5.01 13.47
N ALA A 287 3.17 -5.59 13.63
CA ALA A 287 4.08 -5.23 14.72
C ALA A 287 4.44 -3.73 14.68
N ARG A 288 4.75 -3.19 13.49
CA ARG A 288 5.03 -1.76 13.28
C ARG A 288 3.79 -0.89 13.53
N MET A 289 2.61 -1.40 13.18
CA MET A 289 1.34 -0.72 13.47
C MET A 289 1.03 -0.59 14.98
N ALA A 290 1.72 -1.32 15.87
CA ALA A 290 1.59 -1.11 17.32
C ALA A 290 1.93 0.33 17.74
N PHE A 291 2.90 0.96 17.06
CA PHE A 291 3.27 2.36 17.28
C PHE A 291 3.23 3.19 15.98
N VAL A 292 2.63 2.63 14.91
CA VAL A 292 2.49 3.23 13.57
C VAL A 292 3.82 3.77 13.03
N ASP A 293 4.93 3.09 13.31
CA ASP A 293 6.28 3.46 12.86
C ASP A 293 6.63 2.85 11.48
N ILE A 294 5.64 2.82 10.57
CA ILE A 294 5.73 2.25 9.22
C ILE A 294 6.51 3.14 8.21
N GLY A 295 7.43 3.97 8.71
CA GLY A 295 8.14 4.97 7.91
C GLY A 295 7.29 6.18 7.49
N HIS A 296 6.11 6.37 8.10
CA HIS A 296 5.19 7.45 7.78
C HIS A 296 5.01 8.41 8.97
N VAL A 297 5.73 9.54 8.94
CA VAL A 297 5.81 10.47 10.07
C VAL A 297 4.45 11.04 10.46
N LYS A 298 3.64 11.48 9.49
CA LYS A 298 2.32 12.07 9.78
C LYS A 298 1.32 11.05 10.34
N ALA A 299 1.38 9.80 9.89
CA ALA A 299 0.58 8.72 10.44
C ALA A 299 0.98 8.40 11.89
N ARG A 300 2.28 8.31 12.17
CA ARG A 300 2.79 8.16 13.54
C ARG A 300 2.36 9.32 14.44
N ASP A 301 2.50 10.55 13.97
CA ASP A 301 2.11 11.74 14.76
C ASP A 301 0.60 11.75 15.03
N MET A 302 -0.22 11.32 14.07
CA MET A 302 -1.67 11.15 14.27
C MET A 302 -1.97 10.05 15.30
N PHE A 303 -1.22 8.95 15.28
CA PHE A 303 -1.32 7.88 16.26
C PHE A 303 -1.05 8.36 17.67
N GLU A 304 0.05 9.07 17.91
CA GLU A 304 0.37 9.58 19.25
C GLU A 304 -0.72 10.51 19.79
N ARG A 305 -1.40 11.26 18.93
CA ARG A 305 -2.54 12.11 19.32
C ARG A 305 -3.81 11.33 19.64
N GLN A 306 -4.04 10.19 18.98
CA GLN A 306 -5.31 9.46 19.04
C GLN A 306 -5.27 8.16 19.86
N ARG A 307 -4.08 7.64 20.19
CA ARG A 307 -3.88 6.30 20.77
C ARG A 307 -4.69 6.00 22.03
N SER A 308 -4.98 7.01 22.85
CA SER A 308 -5.80 6.84 24.06
C SER A 308 -7.28 6.54 23.77
N GLY A 309 -7.77 6.88 22.58
CA GLY A 309 -9.16 6.68 22.14
C GLY A 309 -9.34 5.48 21.20
N LEU A 310 -8.31 4.67 20.97
CA LEU A 310 -8.38 3.50 20.08
C LEU A 310 -8.88 2.27 20.85
N ASN A 311 -9.59 1.39 20.14
CA ASN A 311 -10.17 0.18 20.73
C ASN A 311 -9.17 -0.98 20.69
N TYR A 312 -8.64 -1.36 21.85
CA TYR A 312 -7.73 -2.49 22.03
C TYR A 312 -8.36 -3.67 22.79
N ALA A 313 -9.69 -3.69 22.96
CA ALA A 313 -10.38 -4.64 23.81
C ALA A 313 -10.50 -6.03 23.15
N ASN A 314 -9.37 -6.66 22.82
CA ASN A 314 -9.24 -7.89 22.04
C ASN A 314 -9.40 -9.17 22.88
N LEU A 315 -9.16 -9.09 24.18
CA LEU A 315 -9.03 -10.26 25.05
C LEU A 315 -10.03 -10.24 26.21
N ASP A 316 -10.43 -11.42 26.67
CA ASP A 316 -11.08 -11.66 27.96
C ASP A 316 -10.05 -12.18 28.97
N SER A 317 -10.07 -11.64 30.19
CA SER A 317 -9.20 -12.11 31.27
C SER A 317 -9.78 -13.35 31.93
N ASN A 318 -8.94 -14.36 32.08
CA ASN A 318 -9.25 -15.61 32.78
C ASN A 318 -8.58 -15.66 34.17
N GLY A 319 -8.03 -14.54 34.64
CA GLY A 319 -7.27 -14.44 35.89
C GLY A 319 -5.84 -14.95 35.79
N ASN A 320 -5.01 -14.63 36.79
CA ASN A 320 -3.61 -15.09 36.91
C ASN A 320 -2.74 -14.84 35.67
N GLY A 321 -2.94 -13.69 35.01
CA GLY A 321 -2.21 -13.33 33.78
C GLY A 321 -2.62 -14.13 32.54
N ARG A 322 -3.70 -14.93 32.60
CA ARG A 322 -4.24 -15.67 31.46
C ARG A 322 -5.33 -14.89 30.76
N TYR A 323 -5.31 -14.92 29.45
CA TYR A 323 -6.29 -14.26 28.61
C TYR A 323 -6.66 -15.14 27.42
N THR A 324 -7.88 -14.99 26.92
CA THR A 324 -8.36 -15.64 25.69
C THR A 324 -8.88 -14.59 24.73
N VAL A 325 -8.64 -14.79 23.44
CA VAL A 325 -9.16 -13.87 22.42
C VAL A 325 -10.68 -13.86 22.40
N LYS A 326 -11.28 -12.67 22.29
CA LYS A 326 -12.73 -12.56 22.07
C LYS A 326 -13.06 -13.10 20.69
N SER A 327 -14.02 -14.01 20.60
CA SER A 327 -14.42 -14.62 19.32
C SER A 327 -14.77 -13.58 18.24
N ALA A 328 -15.45 -12.49 18.62
CA ALA A 328 -15.82 -11.40 17.72
C ALA A 328 -14.62 -10.56 17.21
N ARG A 329 -13.45 -10.67 17.87
CA ARG A 329 -12.23 -9.93 17.55
C ARG A 329 -11.04 -10.85 17.27
N ALA A 330 -11.29 -12.15 17.09
CA ALA A 330 -10.26 -13.10 16.69
C ALA A 330 -9.69 -12.70 15.33
N PRO A 331 -8.35 -12.55 15.18
CA PRO A 331 -7.74 -12.09 13.93
C PRO A 331 -8.11 -13.00 12.75
N ARG A 332 -8.75 -12.42 11.74
CA ARG A 332 -9.10 -13.09 10.48
C ARG A 332 -7.90 -13.10 9.53
N TYR A 333 -8.08 -13.58 8.31
CA TYR A 333 -7.00 -13.73 7.34
C TYR A 333 -6.12 -12.46 7.20
N MET A 334 -4.85 -12.59 7.57
CA MET A 334 -3.86 -11.51 7.56
C MET A 334 -4.18 -10.30 8.45
N GLY A 335 -5.16 -10.43 9.36
CA GLY A 335 -5.47 -9.46 10.41
C GLY A 335 -4.66 -9.72 11.68
N ALA A 336 -4.78 -8.82 12.65
CA ALA A 336 -4.07 -8.88 13.92
C ALA A 336 -4.87 -8.38 15.13
N ASN A 337 -4.42 -8.77 16.31
CA ASN A 337 -4.74 -8.09 17.56
C ASN A 337 -3.49 -7.37 18.06
N ILE A 338 -3.63 -6.07 18.31
CA ILE A 338 -2.63 -5.23 18.98
C ILE A 338 -3.08 -5.08 20.43
N ILE A 339 -2.21 -5.42 21.38
CA ILE A 339 -2.54 -5.54 22.80
C ILE A 339 -1.53 -4.69 23.58
N PRO A 340 -1.88 -3.45 23.95
CA PRO A 340 -1.08 -2.66 24.87
C PRO A 340 -0.89 -3.40 26.18
N LEU A 341 0.32 -3.37 26.73
CA LEU A 341 0.64 -4.07 27.97
C LEU A 341 0.89 -3.07 29.09
N ARG A 342 0.24 -3.31 30.22
CA ARG A 342 0.54 -2.63 31.48
C ARG A 342 1.61 -3.41 32.23
N VAL A 343 2.84 -2.90 32.14
CA VAL A 343 4.04 -3.48 32.75
C VAL A 343 3.98 -3.36 34.27
N THR A 344 4.30 -4.44 34.97
CA THR A 344 4.34 -4.49 36.44
C THR A 344 5.72 -4.84 37.00
N GLY A 345 6.69 -5.17 36.12
CA GLY A 345 8.07 -5.49 36.50
C GLY A 345 9.08 -4.95 35.49
N THR A 346 10.31 -5.48 35.52
CA THR A 346 11.39 -5.09 34.59
C THR A 346 11.55 -6.04 33.40
N SER A 347 10.73 -7.08 33.32
CA SER A 347 10.70 -8.02 32.21
C SER A 347 9.26 -8.42 31.92
N ILE A 348 8.98 -8.71 30.65
CA ILE A 348 7.72 -9.30 30.18
C ILE A 348 8.03 -10.70 29.67
N GLY A 349 7.19 -11.67 30.06
CA GLY A 349 7.10 -12.97 29.41
C GLY A 349 5.70 -13.20 28.85
N VAL A 350 5.64 -13.78 27.66
CA VAL A 350 4.39 -14.12 26.98
C VAL A 350 4.48 -15.56 26.49
N GLY A 351 3.59 -16.43 26.96
CA GLY A 351 3.31 -17.73 26.35
C GLY A 351 2.04 -17.64 25.52
N ILE A 352 2.05 -18.21 24.31
CA ILE A 352 0.96 -18.14 23.33
C ILE A 352 0.58 -19.56 22.92
N THR A 353 -0.70 -19.86 22.97
CA THR A 353 -1.26 -21.12 22.46
C THR A 353 -2.32 -20.78 21.42
N ALA A 354 -2.19 -21.30 20.21
CA ALA A 354 -3.09 -21.01 19.11
C ALA A 354 -3.39 -22.26 18.27
N GLY A 355 -4.58 -22.30 17.67
CA GLY A 355 -5.03 -23.43 16.83
C GLY A 355 -4.65 -23.32 15.34
N GLY A 356 -3.85 -22.32 14.95
CA GLY A 356 -3.52 -22.03 13.55
C GLY A 356 -2.14 -21.42 13.38
N GLN A 357 -1.80 -21.07 12.14
CA GLN A 357 -0.53 -20.41 11.81
C GLN A 357 -0.61 -18.92 12.15
N TYR A 358 0.40 -18.42 12.85
CA TYR A 358 0.43 -17.05 13.31
C TYR A 358 1.86 -16.53 13.42
N THR A 359 1.97 -15.21 13.44
CA THR A 359 3.16 -14.50 13.90
C THR A 359 2.80 -13.73 15.17
N ALA A 360 3.74 -13.63 16.09
CA ALA A 360 3.58 -12.81 17.26
C ALA A 360 4.88 -12.08 17.58
N THR A 361 4.74 -10.83 18.00
CA THR A 361 5.87 -9.94 18.26
C THR A 361 5.55 -9.07 19.46
N LEU A 362 6.52 -8.91 20.35
CA LEU A 362 6.52 -7.86 21.36
C LEU A 362 7.18 -6.61 20.77
N ALA A 363 6.38 -5.58 20.50
CA ALA A 363 6.85 -4.28 20.07
C ALA A 363 7.11 -3.41 21.30
N ILE A 364 8.33 -2.89 21.43
CA ILE A 364 8.76 -2.13 22.62
C ILE A 364 9.29 -0.78 22.18
N LYS A 365 8.63 0.29 22.63
CA LYS A 365 8.98 1.67 22.33
C LYS A 365 9.75 2.27 23.49
N ALA A 366 10.94 2.78 23.20
CA ALA A 366 11.74 3.55 24.14
C ALA A 366 11.27 5.00 24.23
N SER A 367 11.70 5.69 25.30
CA SER A 367 11.34 7.10 25.57
C SER A 367 11.76 8.08 24.47
N ASN A 368 12.79 7.72 23.68
CA ASN A 368 13.23 8.50 22.51
C ASN A 368 12.40 8.23 21.24
N GLY A 369 11.39 7.37 21.32
CA GLY A 369 10.51 7.00 20.23
C GLY A 369 11.01 5.85 19.34
N SER A 370 12.21 5.31 19.55
CA SER A 370 12.68 4.13 18.80
C SER A 370 11.91 2.89 19.25
N VAL A 371 11.53 2.03 18.30
CA VAL A 371 10.83 0.78 18.57
C VAL A 371 11.72 -0.40 18.21
N ARG A 372 11.82 -1.37 19.12
CA ARG A 372 12.45 -2.67 18.88
C ARG A 372 11.41 -3.78 18.89
N TYR A 373 11.68 -4.82 18.12
CA TYR A 373 10.77 -5.93 17.89
C TYR A 373 11.41 -7.22 18.37
N VAL A 374 10.70 -7.96 19.23
CA VAL A 374 11.12 -9.28 19.71
C VAL A 374 10.07 -10.28 19.26
N ASP A 375 10.45 -11.17 18.33
CA ASP A 375 9.53 -12.15 17.77
C ASP A 375 9.36 -13.35 18.70
N ALA A 376 8.16 -13.90 18.73
CA ALA A 376 7.88 -15.14 19.43
C ALA A 376 8.47 -16.33 18.69
N VAL A 377 9.15 -17.20 19.43
CA VAL A 377 9.71 -18.45 18.93
C VAL A 377 9.00 -19.58 19.67
N ASN A 378 8.43 -20.52 18.92
CA ASN A 378 7.68 -21.67 19.47
C ASN A 378 6.58 -21.25 20.45
N GLY A 379 5.88 -20.16 20.15
CA GLY A 379 4.80 -19.62 20.98
C GLY A 379 5.25 -18.98 22.29
N SER A 380 6.52 -18.55 22.39
CA SER A 380 7.01 -17.82 23.56
C SER A 380 7.83 -16.62 23.16
N VAL A 381 7.68 -15.51 23.89
CA VAL A 381 8.55 -14.33 23.78
C VAL A 381 8.78 -13.73 25.15
N SER A 382 10.01 -13.24 25.38
CA SER A 382 10.34 -12.48 26.58
C SER A 382 11.27 -11.32 26.26
N ALA A 383 11.14 -10.22 27.00
CA ALA A 383 12.05 -9.09 26.90
C ALA A 383 12.22 -8.39 28.24
N ASN A 384 13.44 -7.91 28.50
CA ASN A 384 13.67 -6.92 29.54
C ASN A 384 13.19 -5.56 29.08
N LEU A 385 12.82 -4.69 30.03
CA LEU A 385 12.39 -3.33 29.76
C LEU A 385 13.33 -2.33 30.43
N GLY A 386 13.70 -1.31 29.66
CA GLY A 386 14.33 -0.10 30.16
C GLY A 386 13.34 0.81 30.89
N SER A 387 13.87 1.77 31.63
CA SER A 387 13.05 2.78 32.31
C SER A 387 12.26 3.62 31.30
N GLY A 388 10.93 3.66 31.46
CA GLY A 388 10.03 4.43 30.60
C GLY A 388 9.70 3.76 29.26
N GLU A 389 10.13 2.51 29.03
CA GLU A 389 9.70 1.77 27.84
C GLU A 389 8.22 1.35 27.95
N GLU A 390 7.51 1.44 26.82
CA GLU A 390 6.15 0.94 26.65
C GLU A 390 6.15 -0.29 25.75
N ALA A 391 5.28 -1.26 26.01
CA ALA A 391 5.21 -2.50 25.22
C ALA A 391 3.79 -2.78 24.72
N MET A 392 3.70 -3.34 23.51
CA MET A 392 2.48 -3.94 22.98
C MET A 392 2.80 -5.33 22.44
N LEU A 393 1.96 -6.31 22.76
CA LEU A 393 1.96 -7.60 22.09
C LEU A 393 1.12 -7.51 20.82
N VAL A 394 1.66 -7.99 19.71
CA VAL A 394 0.90 -8.16 18.46
C VAL A 394 0.81 -9.64 18.13
N VAL A 395 -0.40 -10.11 17.85
CA VAL A 395 -0.66 -11.48 17.37
C VAL A 395 -1.41 -11.37 16.04
N ALA A 396 -0.78 -11.79 14.95
CA ALA A 396 -1.33 -11.73 13.60
C ALA A 396 -1.63 -13.13 13.06
N ASN A 397 -2.80 -13.32 12.47
CA ASN A 397 -3.19 -14.56 11.80
C ASN A 397 -2.57 -14.57 10.40
N THR A 398 -1.52 -15.36 10.24
CA THR A 398 -0.70 -15.41 9.02
C THR A 398 -0.69 -16.81 8.45
N PRO A 399 -1.83 -17.30 7.93
CA PRO A 399 -1.91 -18.62 7.31
C PRO A 399 -1.23 -18.62 5.94
N ALA A 400 -1.17 -19.78 5.29
CA ALA A 400 -0.77 -19.88 3.89
C ALA A 400 -1.67 -18.98 3.02
N LEU A 401 -1.12 -18.50 1.89
CA LEU A 401 -1.89 -17.68 0.97
C LEU A 401 -3.08 -18.46 0.41
N VAL A 402 -4.21 -17.75 0.28
CA VAL A 402 -5.42 -18.29 -0.35
C VAL A 402 -5.93 -17.37 -1.43
N LEU A 403 -6.58 -17.96 -2.42
CA LEU A 403 -7.32 -17.23 -3.45
C LEU A 403 -8.72 -16.89 -2.93
N TYR A 404 -9.02 -15.62 -2.73
CA TYR A 404 -10.34 -15.16 -2.30
C TYR A 404 -10.78 -13.91 -3.05
N ASP A 405 -12.09 -13.77 -3.24
CA ASP A 405 -12.69 -12.52 -3.72
C ASP A 405 -12.84 -11.56 -2.52
N PRO A 406 -12.14 -10.42 -2.51
CA PRO A 406 -12.23 -9.48 -1.40
C PRO A 406 -13.58 -8.76 -1.31
N PHE A 407 -14.44 -8.81 -2.34
CA PHE A 407 -15.82 -8.30 -2.25
C PHE A 407 -16.82 -9.33 -1.73
N SER A 408 -16.40 -10.60 -1.59
CA SER A 408 -17.23 -11.70 -1.10
C SER A 408 -16.39 -12.64 -0.24
N ILE A 409 -16.08 -12.20 0.98
CA ILE A 409 -15.20 -12.92 1.91
C ILE A 409 -15.77 -14.32 2.25
N PRO A 410 -15.08 -15.41 1.88
CA PRO A 410 -15.54 -16.76 2.20
C PRO A 410 -15.34 -17.08 3.69
N ALA A 411 -16.10 -18.05 4.20
CA ALA A 411 -16.06 -18.44 5.61
C ALA A 411 -14.65 -18.82 6.11
N SER A 412 -13.83 -19.47 5.28
CA SER A 412 -12.45 -19.85 5.62
C SER A 412 -11.51 -18.66 5.81
N VAL A 413 -11.71 -17.57 5.06
CA VAL A 413 -10.94 -16.31 5.19
C VAL A 413 -11.48 -15.48 6.35
N ASN A 414 -12.78 -15.59 6.62
CA ASN A 414 -13.44 -14.91 7.72
C ASN A 414 -13.25 -15.62 9.08
N GLN A 415 -12.65 -16.82 9.09
CA GLN A 415 -12.39 -17.58 10.30
C GLN A 415 -11.30 -16.88 11.13
N GLY A 416 -11.66 -16.53 12.37
CA GLY A 416 -10.72 -15.93 13.32
C GLY A 416 -9.76 -16.97 13.91
N LEU A 417 -8.51 -16.56 14.12
CA LEU A 417 -7.52 -17.33 14.87
C LEU A 417 -7.92 -17.38 16.34
N ASN A 418 -8.28 -18.57 16.83
CA ASN A 418 -8.46 -18.79 18.25
C ASN A 418 -7.10 -18.95 18.93
N TYR A 419 -6.86 -18.16 19.98
CA TYR A 419 -5.65 -18.24 20.78
C TYR A 419 -5.87 -17.78 22.23
N SER A 420 -4.96 -18.20 23.11
CA SER A 420 -4.84 -17.74 24.48
C SER A 420 -3.41 -17.31 24.77
N ILE A 421 -3.25 -16.38 25.72
CA ILE A 421 -1.93 -15.95 26.20
C ILE A 421 -1.80 -16.10 27.71
N GLN A 422 -0.58 -16.36 28.15
CA GLN A 422 -0.15 -16.27 29.55
C GLN A 422 0.91 -15.17 29.64
N LEU A 423 0.60 -14.12 30.39
CA LEU A 423 1.51 -13.02 30.68
C LEU A 423 2.20 -13.21 32.03
N THR A 424 3.47 -12.84 32.08
CA THR A 424 4.25 -12.63 33.31
C THR A 424 4.92 -11.26 33.24
N GLY A 425 4.98 -10.56 34.38
CA GLY A 425 5.57 -9.21 34.46
C GLY A 425 4.77 -8.10 33.78
N ALA A 426 3.59 -8.40 33.24
CA ALA A 426 2.63 -7.45 32.68
C ALA A 426 1.18 -7.97 32.72
N THR A 427 0.25 -7.07 32.45
CA THR A 427 -1.19 -7.34 32.22
C THR A 427 -1.63 -6.72 30.89
N ALA A 428 -2.71 -7.22 30.29
CA ALA A 428 -3.25 -6.76 29.01
C ALA A 428 -4.39 -5.76 29.20
#